data_AF-A0A9D6QFJ1-F1
#
_entry.id   AF-A0A9D6QFJ1-F1
#
_cell.length_a   1.000
_cell.length_b   1.000
_cell.length_c   1.000
_cell.angle_alpha   90.00
_cell.angle_beta   90.00
_cell.angle_gamma   90.00
#
_symmetry.space_group_name_H-M   'P 1'
#
loop_
_entity.id
_entity.type
_entity.pdbx_description
1 polymer ?
#
loop_
_entity_poly.entity_id
_entity_poly.type
_entity_poly.pdbx_seq_one_letter_code
_entity_poly.pdbx_strand_id
1 'polypeptide(L)'
;MKNKLGILVVSVLCLSCSSDKNEERRKYLETNGIEIKKERVIAWFPKDSVSEKRMNEIVDTLNMGIALADKFIGGPKEWQMFSNKKLTYYYSPGPFFIANTSNSGDIFIPFIRLKNNTMPWLHETMHVLLRSKKGNWHNKSNVISYFYMPQWFNEGMAEYLAVKISYDNKIPKVDLFKSGGYLSVDSVCWKNLQQENGPDVLSKIGKAGAPTELAGEKRREFAPPFYNCSCSFTKYLVETYGLEKMLTANSEFEHEHETIEKLTQKSIEELKKEWIDQLRKDAK
;
A
#
# COMPACT_ATOMS: atom_id res chain seq x y z
N MET A 1 22.83 32.19 -29.58
CA MET A 1 21.53 31.54 -29.27
C MET A 1 21.49 30.19 -29.97
N LYS A 2 21.74 29.09 -29.25
CA LYS A 2 21.61 27.72 -29.77
C LYS A 2 20.73 26.96 -28.78
N ASN A 3 19.48 26.74 -29.16
CA ASN A 3 18.53 25.92 -28.40
C ASN A 3 19.00 24.47 -28.43
N LYS A 4 19.49 23.96 -27.29
CA LYS A 4 19.60 22.53 -27.05
C LYS A 4 18.30 22.07 -26.43
N LEU A 5 17.45 21.49 -27.26
CA LEU A 5 16.30 20.69 -26.84
C LEU A 5 16.88 19.44 -26.13
N GLY A 6 16.90 19.47 -24.81
CA GLY A 6 17.25 18.31 -24.00
C GLY A 6 16.11 17.31 -24.07
N ILE A 7 16.29 16.25 -24.85
CA ILE A 7 15.41 15.08 -24.83
C ILE A 7 15.59 14.42 -23.46
N LEU A 8 14.61 14.64 -22.59
CA LEU A 8 14.46 13.93 -21.33
C LEU A 8 14.06 12.48 -21.68
N VAL A 9 15.05 11.61 -21.83
CA VAL A 9 14.83 10.16 -21.86
C VAL A 9 14.43 9.76 -20.44
N VAL A 10 13.13 9.84 -20.15
CA VAL A 10 12.55 9.23 -18.95
C VAL A 10 12.73 7.73 -19.11
N SER A 11 13.51 7.12 -18.22
CA SER A 11 13.72 5.68 -18.14
C SER A 11 12.40 4.96 -17.82
N VAL A 12 11.60 4.70 -18.86
CA VAL A 12 10.33 3.95 -18.85
C VAL A 12 10.54 2.42 -18.72
N LEU A 13 11.78 1.98 -18.49
CA LEU A 13 12.17 0.56 -18.57
C LEU A 13 11.88 -0.31 -17.32
N CYS A 14 11.32 0.23 -16.23
CA CYS A 14 11.18 -0.55 -14.99
C CYS A 14 9.81 -1.21 -14.73
N LEU A 15 8.76 -0.89 -15.50
CA LEU A 15 7.40 -1.36 -15.17
C LEU A 15 7.00 -2.67 -15.87
N SER A 16 7.40 -2.89 -17.13
CA SER A 16 7.13 -4.16 -17.84
C SER A 16 7.88 -5.35 -17.25
N CYS A 17 9.06 -5.13 -16.65
CA CYS A 17 9.82 -6.21 -16.02
C CYS A 17 9.16 -6.76 -14.74
N SER A 18 8.16 -6.08 -14.17
CA SER A 18 7.53 -6.51 -12.91
C SER A 18 6.39 -7.51 -13.14
N SER A 19 5.59 -7.34 -14.19
CA SER A 19 4.50 -8.27 -14.56
C SER A 19 5.05 -9.63 -14.97
N ASP A 20 6.07 -9.63 -15.82
CA ASP A 20 6.65 -10.86 -16.38
C ASP A 20 7.30 -11.69 -15.28
N LYS A 21 8.03 -11.05 -14.37
CA LYS A 21 8.62 -11.71 -13.20
C LYS A 21 7.58 -12.22 -12.21
N ASN A 22 6.43 -11.54 -12.06
CA ASN A 22 5.35 -12.03 -11.21
C ASN A 22 4.67 -13.26 -11.82
N GLU A 23 4.48 -13.28 -13.14
CA GLU A 23 3.98 -14.46 -13.83
C GLU A 23 4.93 -15.65 -13.70
N GLU A 24 6.25 -15.44 -13.86
CA GLU A 24 7.26 -16.48 -13.62
C GLU A 24 7.21 -17.03 -12.19
N ARG A 25 7.12 -16.13 -11.19
CA ARG A 25 7.01 -16.51 -9.77
C ARG A 25 5.76 -17.35 -9.48
N ARG A 26 4.62 -16.95 -10.05
CA ARG A 26 3.36 -17.69 -9.94
C ARG A 26 3.51 -19.08 -10.55
N LYS A 27 3.90 -19.16 -11.82
CA LYS A 27 4.05 -20.44 -12.55
C LYS A 27 5.01 -21.39 -11.82
N TYR A 28 6.13 -20.87 -11.33
CA TYR A 28 7.08 -21.66 -10.55
C TYR A 28 6.43 -22.26 -9.29
N LEU A 29 5.73 -21.46 -8.50
CA LEU A 29 5.12 -21.90 -7.25
C LEU A 29 3.90 -22.81 -7.48
N GLU A 30 3.08 -22.56 -8.49
CA GLU A 30 1.96 -23.44 -8.86
C GLU A 30 2.44 -24.82 -9.32
N THR A 31 3.63 -24.88 -9.92
CA THR A 31 4.23 -26.15 -10.41
C THR A 31 5.03 -26.88 -9.33
N ASN A 32 5.78 -26.15 -8.51
CA ASN A 32 6.80 -26.73 -7.62
C ASN A 32 6.56 -26.48 -6.13
N GLY A 33 5.55 -25.69 -5.78
CA GLY A 33 5.26 -25.28 -4.42
C GLY A 33 4.29 -26.19 -3.69
N ILE A 34 3.99 -25.81 -2.45
CA ILE A 34 2.94 -26.40 -1.62
C ILE A 34 1.81 -25.38 -1.50
N GLU A 35 0.61 -25.80 -1.86
CA GLU A 35 -0.61 -25.01 -1.74
C GLU A 35 -1.29 -25.29 -0.40
N ILE A 36 -1.64 -24.23 0.33
CA ILE A 36 -2.53 -24.30 1.50
C ILE A 36 -3.75 -23.41 1.25
N LYS A 37 -4.94 -23.96 1.48
CA LYS A 37 -6.21 -23.28 1.22
C LYS A 37 -7.04 -23.13 2.49
N LYS A 38 -7.64 -21.96 2.67
CA LYS A 38 -8.71 -21.68 3.65
C LYS A 38 -9.88 -20.97 2.95
N GLU A 39 -10.83 -20.46 3.72
CA GLU A 39 -12.06 -19.85 3.22
C GLU A 39 -11.80 -18.67 2.28
N ARG A 40 -10.95 -17.72 2.69
CA ARG A 40 -10.62 -16.49 1.95
C ARG A 40 -9.19 -16.43 1.43
N VAL A 41 -8.40 -17.49 1.62
CA VAL A 41 -6.97 -17.51 1.28
C VAL A 41 -6.59 -18.74 0.48
N ILE A 42 -5.76 -18.52 -0.54
CA ILE A 42 -4.89 -19.53 -1.14
C ILE A 42 -3.46 -19.04 -0.94
N ALA A 43 -2.57 -19.88 -0.41
CA ALA A 43 -1.18 -19.51 -0.23
C ALA A 43 -0.26 -20.58 -0.81
N TRP A 44 0.69 -20.15 -1.61
CA TRP A 44 1.72 -20.99 -2.21
C TRP A 44 3.07 -20.74 -1.56
N PHE A 45 3.66 -21.80 -1.04
CA PHE A 45 4.96 -21.80 -0.39
C PHE A 45 5.97 -22.58 -1.23
N PRO A 46 7.27 -22.23 -1.21
CA PRO A 46 8.29 -23.09 -1.80
C PRO A 46 8.31 -24.43 -1.07
N LYS A 47 8.45 -25.53 -1.81
CA LYS A 47 8.54 -26.87 -1.22
C LYS A 47 9.73 -26.96 -0.25
N ASP A 48 9.55 -27.74 0.82
CA ASP A 48 10.56 -28.02 1.86
C ASP A 48 11.12 -26.77 2.58
N SER A 49 10.44 -25.62 2.46
CA SER A 49 10.95 -24.34 2.96
C SER A 49 10.38 -23.92 4.31
N VAL A 50 9.19 -24.42 4.66
CA VAL A 50 8.44 -24.14 5.88
C VAL A 50 7.70 -25.42 6.27
N SER A 51 7.62 -25.74 7.56
CA SER A 51 6.84 -26.90 8.02
C SER A 51 5.35 -26.71 7.75
N GLU A 52 4.62 -27.81 7.51
CA GLU A 52 3.18 -27.77 7.24
C GLU A 52 2.39 -27.07 8.36
N LYS A 53 2.75 -27.34 9.62
CA LYS A 53 2.18 -26.64 10.77
C LYS A 53 2.33 -25.13 10.64
N ARG A 54 3.54 -24.66 10.32
CA ARG A 54 3.81 -23.22 10.19
C ARG A 54 3.11 -22.61 8.97
N MET A 55 3.01 -23.33 7.86
CA MET A 55 2.24 -22.88 6.69
C MET A 55 0.76 -22.69 7.06
N ASN A 56 0.16 -23.64 7.78
CA ASN A 56 -1.23 -23.52 8.26
C ASN A 56 -1.41 -22.32 9.21
N GLU A 57 -0.53 -22.12 10.19
CA GLU A 57 -0.58 -20.95 11.08
C GLU A 57 -0.55 -19.62 10.33
N ILE A 58 0.28 -19.53 9.28
CA ILE A 58 0.36 -18.35 8.42
C ILE A 58 -0.97 -18.15 7.70
N VAL A 59 -1.51 -19.18 7.06
CA VAL A 59 -2.77 -19.06 6.31
C VAL A 59 -3.96 -18.76 7.22
N ASP A 60 -4.00 -19.31 8.43
CA ASP A 60 -5.02 -18.97 9.43
C ASP A 60 -4.93 -17.50 9.84
N THR A 61 -3.72 -16.98 10.02
CA THR A 61 -3.48 -15.55 10.29
C THR A 61 -3.97 -14.66 9.14
N LEU A 62 -3.65 -15.03 7.89
CA LEU A 62 -4.12 -14.30 6.70
C LEU A 62 -5.65 -14.31 6.60
N ASN A 63 -6.27 -15.46 6.83
CA ASN A 63 -7.72 -15.63 6.73
C ASN A 63 -8.45 -14.80 7.79
N MET A 64 -7.96 -14.85 9.03
CA MET A 64 -8.44 -13.99 10.12
C MET A 64 -8.24 -12.50 9.77
N GLY A 65 -7.07 -12.13 9.27
CA GLY A 65 -6.76 -10.75 8.87
C GLY A 65 -7.72 -10.20 7.81
N ILE A 66 -8.03 -10.99 6.78
CA ILE A 66 -9.02 -10.61 5.75
C ILE A 66 -10.41 -10.43 6.37
N ALA A 67 -10.85 -11.35 7.23
CA ALA A 67 -12.15 -11.24 7.89
C ALA A 67 -12.26 -9.97 8.76
N LEU A 68 -11.19 -9.64 9.50
CA LEU A 68 -11.13 -8.41 10.30
C LEU A 68 -11.10 -7.16 9.42
N ALA A 69 -10.37 -7.20 8.30
CA ALA A 69 -10.33 -6.10 7.34
C ALA A 69 -11.71 -5.86 6.69
N ASP A 70 -12.37 -6.92 6.20
CA ASP A 70 -13.72 -6.83 5.65
C ASP A 70 -14.70 -6.26 6.68
N LYS A 71 -14.67 -6.76 7.92
CA LYS A 71 -15.50 -6.22 9.01
C LYS A 71 -15.22 -4.73 9.25
N PHE A 72 -13.95 -4.34 9.31
CA PHE A 72 -13.54 -2.97 9.62
C PHE A 72 -13.96 -1.98 8.54
N ILE A 73 -13.80 -2.34 7.26
CA ILE A 73 -14.20 -1.48 6.15
C ILE A 73 -15.70 -1.58 5.85
N GLY A 74 -16.48 -2.39 6.56
CA GLY A 74 -17.89 -2.65 6.25
C GLY A 74 -18.07 -3.31 4.88
N GLY A 75 -17.15 -4.19 4.52
CA GLY A 75 -17.16 -5.00 3.31
C GLY A 75 -17.84 -6.36 3.51
N PRO A 76 -18.08 -7.11 2.42
CA PRO A 76 -17.83 -6.73 1.03
C PRO A 76 -18.69 -5.53 0.57
N LYS A 77 -18.11 -4.63 -0.21
CA LYS A 77 -18.80 -3.50 -0.85
C LYS A 77 -18.93 -3.73 -2.36
N GLU A 78 -20.01 -3.22 -2.94
CA GLU A 78 -20.31 -3.41 -4.37
C GLU A 78 -19.25 -2.86 -5.32
N TRP A 79 -18.50 -1.82 -4.93
CA TRP A 79 -17.45 -1.25 -5.76
C TRP A 79 -16.16 -2.08 -5.76
N GLN A 80 -15.99 -3.04 -4.84
CA GLN A 80 -14.75 -3.82 -4.72
C GLN A 80 -14.62 -4.85 -5.84
N MET A 81 -13.46 -4.89 -6.51
CA MET A 81 -13.15 -5.83 -7.59
C MET A 81 -13.02 -7.29 -7.12
N PHE A 82 -12.53 -7.48 -5.89
CA PHE A 82 -12.29 -8.80 -5.28
C PHE A 82 -13.24 -9.10 -4.12
N SER A 83 -14.40 -8.45 -4.09
CA SER A 83 -15.49 -8.76 -3.16
C SER A 83 -15.78 -10.27 -3.16
N ASN A 84 -15.76 -10.88 -1.97
CA ASN A 84 -16.04 -12.31 -1.73
C ASN A 84 -15.12 -13.30 -2.47
N LYS A 85 -14.00 -12.86 -3.02
CA LYS A 85 -13.02 -13.76 -3.65
C LYS A 85 -11.98 -14.22 -2.63
N LYS A 86 -11.38 -15.39 -2.90
CA LYS A 86 -10.14 -15.79 -2.22
C LYS A 86 -9.01 -14.91 -2.72
N LEU A 87 -8.15 -14.48 -1.81
CA LEU A 87 -6.92 -13.80 -2.16
C LEU A 87 -5.78 -14.81 -2.22
N THR A 88 -4.96 -14.72 -3.26
CA THR A 88 -3.88 -15.67 -3.50
C THR A 88 -2.54 -15.04 -3.12
N TYR A 89 -1.78 -15.70 -2.26
CA TYR A 89 -0.47 -15.27 -1.80
C TYR A 89 0.61 -16.18 -2.37
N TYR A 90 1.66 -15.57 -2.92
CA TYR A 90 2.82 -16.26 -3.46
C TYR A 90 4.06 -15.89 -2.65
N TYR A 91 4.58 -16.84 -1.88
CA TYR A 91 5.83 -16.68 -1.13
C TYR A 91 7.03 -17.06 -1.99
N SER A 92 7.43 -16.15 -2.88
CA SER A 92 8.39 -16.49 -3.94
C SER A 92 9.83 -16.62 -3.43
N PRO A 93 10.54 -17.72 -3.75
CA PRO A 93 11.96 -17.86 -3.45
C PRO A 93 12.79 -16.98 -4.41
N GLY A 94 14.08 -16.85 -4.11
CA GLY A 94 15.03 -16.11 -4.96
C GLY A 94 15.39 -14.71 -4.44
N PRO A 95 15.89 -13.82 -5.32
CA PRO A 95 16.38 -12.51 -4.92
C PRO A 95 15.27 -11.66 -4.32
N PHE A 96 15.67 -10.77 -3.40
CA PHE A 96 14.74 -9.84 -2.77
C PHE A 96 14.03 -8.96 -3.82
N PHE A 97 12.74 -8.72 -3.61
CA PHE A 97 11.94 -7.75 -4.35
C PHE A 97 11.00 -7.01 -3.37
N ILE A 98 10.38 -5.93 -3.83
CA ILE A 98 9.38 -5.21 -3.03
C ILE A 98 8.07 -6.00 -3.13
N ALA A 99 7.47 -6.34 -1.98
CA ALA A 99 6.16 -6.98 -1.98
C ALA A 99 5.16 -6.12 -2.77
N ASN A 100 4.27 -6.78 -3.52
CA ASN A 100 3.38 -6.07 -4.44
C ASN A 100 2.16 -6.93 -4.76
N THR A 101 1.23 -6.34 -5.50
CA THR A 101 0.00 -7.01 -5.97
C THR A 101 -0.10 -6.98 -7.49
N SER A 102 -0.62 -8.04 -8.12
CA SER A 102 -0.89 -8.06 -9.57
C SER A 102 -2.29 -7.55 -9.90
N ASN A 103 -2.59 -7.38 -11.18
CA ASN A 103 -3.94 -7.06 -11.69
C ASN A 103 -4.99 -8.14 -11.39
N SER A 104 -4.59 -9.41 -11.29
CA SER A 104 -5.45 -10.53 -10.90
C SER A 104 -5.73 -10.59 -9.39
N GLY A 105 -5.15 -9.69 -8.59
CA GLY A 105 -5.33 -9.68 -7.14
C GLY A 105 -4.42 -10.67 -6.41
N ASP A 106 -3.38 -11.16 -7.09
CA ASP A 106 -2.36 -11.99 -6.47
C ASP A 106 -1.40 -11.11 -5.66
N ILE A 107 -0.99 -11.60 -4.49
CA ILE A 107 -0.09 -10.91 -3.55
C ILE A 107 1.25 -11.63 -3.56
N PHE A 108 2.31 -10.94 -3.96
CA PHE A 108 3.66 -11.50 -4.03
C PHE A 108 4.50 -11.02 -2.87
N ILE A 109 5.00 -11.97 -2.07
CA ILE A 109 5.85 -11.69 -0.90
C ILE A 109 7.18 -12.42 -1.08
N PRO A 110 8.33 -11.72 -1.01
CA PRO A 110 9.63 -12.38 -1.00
C PRO A 110 9.73 -13.37 0.17
N PHE A 111 10.13 -14.60 -0.11
CA PHE A 111 10.21 -15.65 0.91
C PHE A 111 11.15 -15.28 2.07
N ILE A 112 12.20 -14.49 1.81
CA ILE A 112 13.09 -13.98 2.87
C ILE A 112 12.34 -13.13 3.92
N ARG A 113 11.27 -12.43 3.54
CA ARG A 113 10.43 -11.70 4.49
C ARG A 113 9.62 -12.65 5.38
N LEU A 114 9.16 -13.78 4.84
CA LEU A 114 8.53 -14.83 5.64
C LEU A 114 9.53 -15.40 6.66
N LYS A 115 10.73 -15.77 6.20
CA LYS A 115 11.79 -16.29 7.08
C LYS A 115 12.14 -15.34 8.22
N ASN A 116 12.21 -14.05 7.93
CA ASN A 116 12.58 -13.03 8.91
C ASN A 116 11.37 -12.47 9.69
N ASN A 117 10.16 -13.01 9.51
CA ASN A 117 8.93 -12.49 10.10
C ASN A 117 8.71 -10.98 9.84
N THR A 118 9.06 -10.53 8.63
CA THR A 118 8.98 -9.12 8.16
C THR A 118 8.03 -8.96 6.96
N MET A 119 7.00 -9.79 6.88
CA MET A 119 6.01 -9.77 5.81
C MET A 119 5.02 -8.61 5.98
N PRO A 120 4.87 -7.71 4.99
CA PRO A 120 3.84 -6.66 5.01
C PRO A 120 2.47 -7.19 4.58
N TRP A 121 2.11 -8.42 4.98
CA TRP A 121 0.98 -9.13 4.40
C TRP A 121 -0.33 -8.33 4.51
N LEU A 122 -0.60 -7.69 5.65
CA LEU A 122 -1.84 -6.93 5.85
C LEU A 122 -1.88 -5.66 5.00
N HIS A 123 -0.74 -4.99 4.80
CA HIS A 123 -0.63 -3.83 3.91
C HIS A 123 -0.96 -4.24 2.46
N GLU A 124 -0.33 -5.30 1.95
CA GLU A 124 -0.62 -5.79 0.59
C GLU A 124 -2.05 -6.33 0.45
N THR A 125 -2.60 -6.91 1.52
CA THR A 125 -4.01 -7.33 1.57
C THR A 125 -4.94 -6.14 1.35
N MET A 126 -4.64 -5.01 1.98
CA MET A 126 -5.46 -3.80 1.83
C MET A 126 -5.44 -3.28 0.40
N HIS A 127 -4.31 -3.32 -0.31
CA HIS A 127 -4.24 -2.96 -1.73
C HIS A 127 -5.20 -3.80 -2.60
N VAL A 128 -5.39 -5.08 -2.28
CA VAL A 128 -6.33 -5.93 -3.01
C VAL A 128 -7.78 -5.69 -2.59
N LEU A 129 -8.06 -5.59 -1.28
CA LEU A 129 -9.40 -5.36 -0.76
C LEU A 129 -9.95 -3.97 -1.13
N LEU A 130 -9.10 -2.96 -1.24
CA LEU A 130 -9.48 -1.60 -1.64
C LEU A 130 -9.53 -1.40 -3.16
N ARG A 131 -9.27 -2.44 -3.97
CA ARG A 131 -9.28 -2.27 -5.42
C ARG A 131 -10.69 -2.05 -5.95
N SER A 132 -10.88 -0.96 -6.69
CA SER A 132 -12.16 -0.58 -7.28
C SER A 132 -12.42 -1.28 -8.63
N LYS A 133 -13.69 -1.59 -8.90
CA LYS A 133 -14.16 -1.98 -10.24
C LYS A 133 -13.98 -0.86 -11.26
N LYS A 134 -13.91 0.41 -10.83
CA LYS A 134 -13.70 1.58 -11.70
C LYS A 134 -12.29 1.65 -12.26
N GLY A 135 -11.32 0.97 -11.66
CA GLY A 135 -9.96 0.95 -12.17
C GLY A 135 -8.94 0.39 -11.21
N ASN A 136 -7.75 0.15 -11.77
CA ASN A 136 -6.54 -0.18 -11.03
C ASN A 136 -5.37 0.55 -11.68
N TRP A 137 -4.46 1.09 -10.88
CA TRP A 137 -3.29 1.82 -11.38
C TRP A 137 -2.31 0.92 -12.11
N HIS A 138 -2.35 -0.40 -11.86
CA HIS A 138 -1.61 -1.40 -12.64
C HIS A 138 -2.28 -1.78 -13.97
N ASN A 139 -3.58 -1.52 -14.19
CA ASN A 139 -4.26 -1.83 -15.47
C ASN A 139 -4.01 -0.73 -16.52
N LYS A 140 -3.75 0.51 -16.09
CA LYS A 140 -3.41 1.63 -16.97
C LYS A 140 -1.89 1.82 -17.03
N SER A 141 -1.09 0.78 -17.33
CA SER A 141 0.38 0.89 -17.51
C SER A 141 0.78 1.73 -18.74
N ASN A 142 0.15 2.87 -18.96
CA ASN A 142 0.71 3.97 -19.72
C ASN A 142 1.53 4.86 -18.77
N VAL A 143 2.61 5.43 -19.27
CA VAL A 143 3.46 6.40 -18.55
C VAL A 143 2.64 7.55 -17.96
N ILE A 144 1.48 7.84 -18.57
CA ILE A 144 0.54 8.88 -18.18
C ILE A 144 -0.06 8.62 -16.78
N SER A 145 -0.45 7.39 -16.45
CA SER A 145 -1.03 7.03 -15.14
C SER A 145 -0.13 7.41 -13.96
N TYR A 146 1.19 7.40 -14.16
CA TYR A 146 2.18 7.78 -13.17
C TYR A 146 2.03 9.22 -12.69
N PHE A 147 1.53 10.12 -13.54
CA PHE A 147 1.34 11.54 -13.22
C PHE A 147 0.03 11.83 -12.49
N TYR A 148 -0.93 10.91 -12.52
CA TYR A 148 -2.27 11.12 -11.95
C TYR A 148 -2.58 10.20 -10.78
N MET A 149 -1.84 9.09 -10.62
CA MET A 149 -2.04 8.17 -9.49
C MET A 149 -1.78 8.88 -8.16
N PRO A 150 -2.76 9.00 -7.26
CA PRO A 150 -2.56 9.59 -5.94
C PRO A 150 -1.85 8.60 -5.02
N GLN A 151 -0.56 8.38 -5.27
CA GLN A 151 0.23 7.34 -4.61
C GLN A 151 0.24 7.51 -3.08
N TRP A 152 0.21 8.75 -2.59
CA TRP A 152 0.13 9.02 -1.14
C TRP A 152 -1.16 8.46 -0.55
N PHE A 153 -2.30 8.60 -1.24
CA PHE A 153 -3.58 8.14 -0.69
C PHE A 153 -3.72 6.62 -0.81
N ASN A 154 -3.26 6.04 -1.92
CA ASN A 154 -3.27 4.58 -2.09
C ASN A 154 -2.40 3.88 -1.02
N GLU A 155 -1.16 4.33 -0.84
CA GLU A 155 -0.27 3.78 0.18
C GLU A 155 -0.71 4.16 1.61
N GLY A 156 -1.23 5.38 1.78
CA GLY A 156 -1.74 5.90 3.05
C GLY A 156 -2.96 5.13 3.55
N MET A 157 -3.94 4.84 2.69
CA MET A 157 -5.12 4.04 3.02
C MET A 157 -4.75 2.59 3.35
N ALA A 158 -3.89 1.97 2.54
CA ALA A 158 -3.44 0.60 2.79
C ALA A 158 -2.71 0.50 4.13
N GLU A 159 -1.79 1.43 4.42
CA GLU A 159 -1.03 1.42 5.67
C GLU A 159 -1.89 1.80 6.87
N TYR A 160 -2.71 2.84 6.78
CA TYR A 160 -3.61 3.29 7.85
C TYR A 160 -4.53 2.15 8.31
N LEU A 161 -5.22 1.50 7.38
CA LEU A 161 -6.12 0.40 7.70
C LEU A 161 -5.35 -0.77 8.29
N ALA A 162 -4.19 -1.11 7.72
CA ALA A 162 -3.38 -2.19 8.24
C ALA A 162 -2.93 -1.92 9.69
N VAL A 163 -2.42 -0.72 10.01
CA VAL A 163 -1.99 -0.40 11.38
C VAL A 163 -3.18 -0.29 12.34
N LYS A 164 -4.33 0.24 11.90
CA LYS A 164 -5.53 0.37 12.74
C LYS A 164 -6.16 -0.98 13.07
N ILE A 165 -6.35 -1.84 12.07
CA ILE A 165 -6.89 -3.20 12.25
C ILE A 165 -5.95 -4.00 13.15
N SER A 166 -4.63 -3.90 12.94
CA SER A 166 -3.64 -4.56 13.79
C SER A 166 -3.73 -4.11 15.24
N TYR A 167 -3.81 -2.80 15.47
CA TYR A 167 -3.92 -2.20 16.80
C TYR A 167 -5.21 -2.65 17.51
N ASP A 168 -6.37 -2.49 16.88
CA ASP A 168 -7.67 -2.77 17.50
C ASP A 168 -7.86 -4.25 17.84
N ASN A 169 -7.32 -5.14 17.01
CA ASN A 169 -7.51 -6.59 17.14
C ASN A 169 -6.30 -7.32 17.73
N LYS A 170 -5.25 -6.59 18.09
CA LYS A 170 -3.99 -7.14 18.64
C LYS A 170 -3.38 -8.22 17.73
N ILE A 171 -3.55 -8.09 16.43
CA ILE A 171 -2.98 -9.04 15.46
C ILE A 171 -1.59 -8.57 15.03
N PRO A 172 -0.61 -9.48 14.86
CA PRO A 172 0.74 -9.09 14.46
C PRO A 172 0.76 -8.39 13.09
N LYS A 173 1.36 -7.20 13.06
CA LYS A 173 1.74 -6.49 11.84
C LYS A 173 3.20 -6.08 11.93
N VAL A 174 3.91 -6.21 10.81
CA VAL A 174 5.27 -5.69 10.68
C VAL A 174 5.22 -4.20 10.38
N ASP A 175 5.95 -3.44 11.16
CA ASP A 175 6.16 -2.02 10.96
C ASP A 175 7.37 -1.77 10.04
N LEU A 176 7.16 -1.91 8.72
CA LEU A 176 8.23 -1.81 7.74
C LEU A 176 8.95 -0.46 7.74
N PHE A 177 8.22 0.61 8.03
CA PHE A 177 8.69 1.98 7.94
C PHE A 177 9.00 2.59 9.30
N LYS A 178 8.99 1.77 10.37
CA LYS A 178 9.27 2.19 11.75
C LYS A 178 8.37 3.35 12.18
N SER A 179 7.09 3.30 11.77
CA SER A 179 6.03 4.23 12.14
C SER A 179 5.68 4.20 13.64
N GLY A 180 6.06 3.14 14.35
CA GLY A 180 5.60 2.84 15.70
C GLY A 180 4.14 2.37 15.77
N GLY A 181 3.51 2.14 14.62
CA GLY A 181 2.10 1.73 14.51
C GLY A 181 1.11 2.89 14.66
N TYR A 182 -0.16 2.54 14.86
CA TYR A 182 -1.29 3.48 14.80
C TYR A 182 -1.17 4.68 15.77
N LEU A 183 -0.67 4.46 16.99
CA LEU A 183 -0.57 5.51 18.00
C LEU A 183 0.61 6.46 17.79
N SER A 184 1.64 6.05 17.05
CA SER A 184 2.89 6.82 16.93
C SER A 184 3.14 7.37 15.53
N VAL A 185 2.34 6.99 14.53
CA VAL A 185 2.57 7.40 13.14
C VAL A 185 2.62 8.92 12.95
N ASP A 186 1.83 9.67 13.72
CA ASP A 186 1.79 11.14 13.64
C ASP A 186 3.07 11.78 14.18
N SER A 187 3.55 11.35 15.35
CA SER A 187 4.79 11.86 15.93
C SER A 187 6.02 11.45 15.10
N VAL A 188 5.99 10.24 14.51
CA VAL A 188 7.03 9.79 13.58
C VAL A 188 6.99 10.58 12.27
N CYS A 189 5.82 10.85 11.68
CA CYS A 189 5.73 11.72 10.52
C CYS A 189 6.24 13.12 10.86
N TRP A 190 5.81 13.71 11.98
CA TRP A 190 6.26 15.03 12.39
C TRP A 190 7.79 15.10 12.50
N LYS A 191 8.42 14.11 13.15
CA LYS A 191 9.88 14.00 13.23
C LYS A 191 10.53 13.88 11.85
N ASN A 192 9.96 13.08 10.96
CA ASN A 192 10.44 12.91 9.60
C ASN A 192 10.37 14.22 8.79
N LEU A 193 9.32 15.02 8.97
CA LEU A 193 9.17 16.32 8.31
C LEU A 193 10.18 17.37 8.79
N GLN A 194 10.83 17.17 9.95
CA GLN A 194 11.92 18.02 10.43
C GLN A 194 13.31 17.65 9.86
N GLN A 195 13.41 16.53 9.12
CA GLN A 195 14.66 16.12 8.49
C GLN A 195 14.94 16.92 7.21
N GLU A 196 16.17 16.83 6.70
CA GLU A 196 16.61 17.56 5.50
C GLU A 196 15.71 17.29 4.28
N ASN A 197 15.27 16.05 4.09
CA ASN A 197 14.34 15.67 3.01
C ASN A 197 12.86 15.88 3.36
N GLY A 198 12.54 16.36 4.55
CA GLY A 198 11.18 16.60 5.03
C GLY A 198 10.35 17.53 4.12
N PRO A 199 10.88 18.68 3.67
CA PRO A 199 10.16 19.57 2.74
C PRO A 199 9.82 18.90 1.40
N ASP A 200 10.72 18.07 0.86
CA ASP A 200 10.48 17.35 -0.39
C ASP A 200 9.38 16.29 -0.20
N VAL A 201 9.45 15.48 0.86
CA VAL A 201 8.39 14.53 1.23
C VAL A 201 7.04 15.25 1.38
N LEU A 202 7.01 16.33 2.16
CA LEU A 202 5.81 17.13 2.37
C LEU A 202 5.24 17.62 1.04
N SER A 203 6.08 18.04 0.09
CA SER A 203 5.62 18.52 -1.22
C SER A 203 4.84 17.47 -2.01
N LYS A 204 5.06 16.17 -1.77
CA LYS A 204 4.36 15.07 -2.45
C LYS A 204 3.08 14.61 -1.75
N ILE A 205 2.96 14.83 -0.43
CA ILE A 205 1.73 14.50 0.29
C ILE A 205 0.58 15.39 -0.19
N GLY A 206 -0.54 14.79 -0.57
CA GLY A 206 -1.69 15.51 -1.13
C GLY A 206 -1.56 15.84 -2.63
N LYS A 207 -0.52 15.38 -3.33
CA LYS A 207 -0.35 15.62 -4.77
C LYS A 207 -0.74 14.42 -5.61
N ALA A 208 -1.23 14.69 -6.82
CA ALA A 208 -1.41 13.66 -7.83
C ALA A 208 -0.06 13.17 -8.35
N GLY A 209 -0.02 11.91 -8.73
CA GLY A 209 1.16 11.25 -9.27
C GLY A 209 2.00 10.51 -8.23
N ALA A 210 2.81 9.59 -8.73
CA ALA A 210 3.78 8.85 -7.95
C ALA A 210 5.10 9.64 -7.84
N PRO A 211 5.72 9.71 -6.64
CA PRO A 211 7.06 10.26 -6.51
C PRO A 211 8.10 9.39 -7.22
N THR A 212 8.93 9.99 -8.07
CA THR A 212 10.00 9.30 -8.84
C THR A 212 11.07 8.71 -7.93
N GLU A 213 11.23 9.30 -6.74
CA GLU A 213 12.12 8.86 -5.69
C GLU A 213 11.75 7.45 -5.18
N LEU A 214 10.49 7.01 -5.32
CA LEU A 214 10.05 5.65 -4.94
C LEU A 214 10.57 4.55 -5.88
N ALA A 215 10.93 4.91 -7.12
CA ALA A 215 11.46 3.99 -8.13
C ALA A 215 12.98 4.12 -8.30
N GLY A 216 13.61 5.15 -7.72
CA GLY A 216 15.01 5.48 -7.92
C GLY A 216 15.95 5.05 -6.77
N GLU A 217 17.21 5.48 -6.89
CA GLU A 217 18.28 5.18 -5.92
C GLU A 217 17.98 5.74 -4.52
N LYS A 218 17.29 6.88 -4.46
CA LYS A 218 16.90 7.56 -3.21
C LYS A 218 15.76 6.88 -2.45
N ARG A 219 15.18 5.81 -2.99
CA ARG A 219 14.02 5.13 -2.39
C ARG A 219 14.24 4.78 -0.92
N ARG A 220 15.45 4.33 -0.54
CA ARG A 220 15.73 3.89 0.84
C ARG A 220 15.57 5.02 1.86
N GLU A 221 15.89 6.24 1.45
CA GLU A 221 15.79 7.45 2.29
C GLU A 221 14.41 8.08 2.18
N PHE A 222 13.82 8.07 0.97
CA PHE A 222 12.55 8.74 0.70
C PHE A 222 11.32 7.93 1.11
N ALA A 223 11.32 6.60 0.92
CA ALA A 223 10.13 5.79 1.15
C ALA A 223 9.67 5.80 2.62
N PRO A 224 10.51 5.55 3.64
CA PRO A 224 10.04 5.56 5.02
C PRO A 224 9.29 6.85 5.44
N PRO A 225 9.83 8.07 5.22
CA PRO A 225 9.10 9.29 5.56
C PRO A 225 7.86 9.50 4.70
N PHE A 226 7.90 9.16 3.40
CA PHE A 226 6.73 9.25 2.52
C PHE A 226 5.57 8.35 2.99
N TYR A 227 5.83 7.08 3.31
CA TYR A 227 4.80 6.14 3.76
C TYR A 227 4.25 6.53 5.14
N ASN A 228 5.12 6.93 6.09
CA ASN A 228 4.68 7.37 7.42
C ASN A 228 3.78 8.61 7.32
N CYS A 229 4.16 9.60 6.51
CA CYS A 229 3.37 10.82 6.35
C CYS A 229 2.12 10.63 5.49
N SER A 230 2.15 9.71 4.51
CA SER A 230 0.95 9.29 3.79
C SER A 230 -0.06 8.64 4.74
N CYS A 231 0.39 7.70 5.58
CA CYS A 231 -0.44 7.06 6.60
C CYS A 231 -0.97 8.07 7.63
N SER A 232 -0.14 9.01 8.10
CA SER A 232 -0.56 10.05 9.04
C SER A 232 -1.59 11.00 8.44
N PHE A 233 -1.40 11.45 7.19
CA PHE A 233 -2.39 12.32 6.55
C PHE A 233 -3.71 11.59 6.28
N THR A 234 -3.65 10.33 5.83
CA THR A 234 -4.86 9.50 5.71
C THR A 234 -5.55 9.27 7.06
N LYS A 235 -4.79 9.02 8.13
CA LYS A 235 -5.31 8.92 9.49
C LYS A 235 -6.10 10.18 9.87
N TYR A 236 -5.51 11.36 9.66
CA TYR A 236 -6.18 12.64 9.89
C TYR A 236 -7.51 12.74 9.14
N LEU A 237 -7.52 12.39 7.84
CA LEU A 237 -8.73 12.44 7.02
C LEU A 237 -9.81 11.49 7.54
N VAL A 238 -9.45 10.25 7.86
CA VAL A 238 -10.40 9.25 8.39
C VAL A 238 -10.93 9.65 9.76
N GLU A 239 -10.08 10.10 10.67
CA GLU A 239 -10.49 10.46 12.04
C GLU A 239 -11.32 11.74 12.11
N THR A 240 -11.07 12.67 11.19
CA THR A 240 -11.79 13.96 11.14
C THR A 240 -13.10 13.85 10.36
N TYR A 241 -13.11 13.14 9.24
CA TYR A 241 -14.23 13.13 8.29
C TYR A 241 -14.97 11.80 8.18
N GLY A 242 -14.41 10.73 8.74
CA GLY A 242 -15.00 9.39 8.77
C GLY A 242 -14.50 8.47 7.64
N LEU A 243 -14.38 7.19 7.97
CA LEU A 243 -13.87 6.14 7.08
C LEU A 243 -14.70 5.99 5.80
N GLU A 244 -16.03 6.00 5.87
CA GLU A 244 -16.90 5.77 4.71
C GLU A 244 -16.70 6.82 3.60
N LYS A 245 -16.41 8.07 3.95
CA LYS A 245 -16.08 9.11 2.96
C LYS A 245 -14.76 8.79 2.24
N MET A 246 -13.74 8.36 2.98
CA MET A 246 -12.45 8.00 2.40
C MET A 246 -12.52 6.72 1.57
N LEU A 247 -13.34 5.75 1.97
CA LEU A 247 -13.63 4.57 1.14
C LEU A 247 -14.37 4.93 -0.15
N THR A 248 -15.29 5.90 -0.09
CA THR A 248 -15.95 6.43 -1.29
C THR A 248 -14.94 7.09 -2.22
N ALA A 249 -14.07 7.97 -1.71
CA ALA A 249 -13.01 8.60 -2.49
C ALA A 249 -12.05 7.56 -3.12
N ASN A 250 -11.62 6.56 -2.34
CA ASN A 250 -10.82 5.45 -2.84
C ASN A 250 -11.52 4.67 -3.98
N SER A 251 -12.84 4.48 -3.87
CA SER A 251 -13.62 3.77 -4.89
C SER A 251 -13.70 4.51 -6.23
N GLU A 252 -13.55 5.84 -6.22
CA GLU A 252 -13.55 6.70 -7.42
C GLU A 252 -12.23 6.71 -8.19
N PHE A 253 -11.20 6.03 -7.67
CA PHE A 253 -9.94 5.77 -8.36
C PHE A 253 -9.23 7.03 -8.86
N GLU A 254 -9.43 7.42 -10.13
CA GLU A 254 -8.77 8.57 -10.75
C GLU A 254 -9.35 9.92 -10.30
N HIS A 255 -10.58 9.92 -9.79
CA HIS A 255 -11.27 11.10 -9.28
C HIS A 255 -11.18 11.21 -7.75
N GLU A 256 -10.21 10.55 -7.12
CA GLU A 256 -10.09 10.48 -5.67
C GLU A 256 -9.93 11.86 -5.03
N HIS A 257 -9.01 12.72 -5.53
CA HIS A 257 -8.85 14.09 -5.00
C HIS A 257 -10.13 14.92 -5.12
N GLU A 258 -10.74 14.96 -6.31
CA GLU A 258 -12.00 15.67 -6.54
C GLU A 258 -13.10 15.17 -5.58
N THR A 259 -13.11 13.87 -5.32
CA THR A 259 -14.07 13.25 -4.41
C THR A 259 -13.79 13.59 -2.95
N ILE A 260 -12.53 13.59 -2.50
CA ILE A 260 -12.17 14.07 -1.16
C ILE A 260 -12.59 15.53 -0.99
N GLU A 261 -12.27 16.40 -1.94
CA GLU A 261 -12.58 17.82 -1.83
C GLU A 261 -14.08 18.06 -1.76
N LYS A 262 -14.85 17.35 -2.60
CA LYS A 262 -16.32 17.38 -2.54
C LYS A 262 -16.88 16.85 -1.22
N LEU A 263 -16.34 15.77 -0.66
CA LEU A 263 -16.88 15.14 0.55
C LEU A 263 -16.49 15.87 1.85
N THR A 264 -15.40 16.63 1.81
CA THR A 264 -14.87 17.41 2.93
C THR A 264 -15.22 18.90 2.83
N GLN A 265 -15.62 19.37 1.65
CA GLN A 265 -15.87 20.79 1.33
C GLN A 265 -14.62 21.66 1.53
N LYS A 266 -13.42 21.08 1.32
CA LYS A 266 -12.12 21.74 1.46
C LYS A 266 -11.19 21.25 0.37
N SER A 267 -10.29 22.10 -0.09
CA SER A 267 -9.21 21.69 -0.97
C SER A 267 -8.21 20.77 -0.25
N ILE A 268 -7.49 19.93 -1.00
CA ILE A 268 -6.43 19.08 -0.43
C ILE A 268 -5.35 19.90 0.28
N GLU A 269 -5.02 21.10 -0.23
CA GLU A 269 -4.02 21.97 0.40
C GLU A 269 -4.50 22.54 1.75
N GLU A 270 -5.79 22.88 1.87
CA GLU A 270 -6.38 23.28 3.16
C GLU A 270 -6.35 22.12 4.16
N LEU A 271 -6.77 20.92 3.74
CA LEU A 271 -6.73 19.72 4.58
C LEU A 271 -5.31 19.40 5.05
N LYS A 272 -4.33 19.51 4.16
CA LYS A 272 -2.92 19.30 4.46
C LYS A 272 -2.39 20.34 5.46
N LYS A 273 -2.78 21.61 5.34
CA LYS A 273 -2.42 22.65 6.30
C LYS A 273 -2.98 22.35 7.69
N GLU A 274 -4.25 21.95 7.77
CA GLU A 274 -4.89 21.58 9.03
C GLU A 274 -4.23 20.37 9.69
N TRP A 275 -3.90 19.35 8.89
CA TRP A 275 -3.13 18.19 9.35
C TRP A 275 -1.78 18.59 9.95
N ILE A 276 -1.01 19.46 9.27
CA ILE A 276 0.28 19.95 9.77
C ILE A 276 0.11 20.73 11.07
N ASP A 277 -0.94 21.56 11.17
CA ASP A 277 -1.22 22.30 12.40
C ASP A 277 -1.63 21.37 13.55
N GLN A 278 -2.32 20.26 13.26
CA GLN A 278 -2.61 19.21 14.23
C GLN A 278 -1.33 18.53 14.72
N LEU A 279 -0.45 18.09 13.79
CA LEU A 279 0.83 17.46 14.14
C LEU A 279 1.69 18.35 15.06
N ARG A 280 1.72 19.67 14.79
CA ARG A 280 2.43 20.64 15.62
C ARG A 280 1.88 20.76 17.03
N LYS A 281 0.57 20.62 17.21
CA LYS A 281 -0.08 20.67 18.53
C LYS A 281 0.24 19.40 19.32
N ASP A 282 0.15 18.25 18.67
CA ASP A 282 0.39 16.95 19.32
C ASP A 282 1.86 16.72 19.69
N ALA A 283 2.78 17.48 19.10
CA ALA A 283 4.21 17.43 19.41
C ALA A 283 4.63 18.33 20.59
N LYS A 284 3.74 19.17 21.13
CA LYS A 284 3.99 20.03 22.30
C LYS A 284 3.55 19.36 23.58
#